data_AF-A0AAC9BMT4-F1
#
_entry.id   AF-A0AAC9BMT4-F1
#
_cell.length_a   1.000
_cell.length_b   1.000
_cell.length_c   1.000
_cell.angle_alpha   90.00
_cell.angle_beta   90.00
_cell.angle_gamma   90.00
#
_symmetry.space_group_name_H-M   'P 1'
#
loop_
_entity.id
_entity.type
_entity.pdbx_description
1 polymer ?
#
loop_
_entity_poly.entity_id
_entity_poly.type
_entity_poly.pdbx_seq_one_letter_code
_entity_poly.pdbx_strand_id
1 'polypeptide(L)'
;MKLLQTERAILLHSATKGWLTPQTFGVALVGEDCTGFETDFREDPPSAMQLQLAHHFLSAAADCPARVVDALQARARSLAERLPQTVRDVRLVAPANSAPGCYLFPVPFSAEQLLNDYGLLAIPASAFGAGGWNGSILTSLSDGFAPQHHAST
;
A
#
# COMPACT_ATOMS: atom_id res chain seq x y z
N MET A 1 -0.70 -13.75 14.83
CA MET A 1 0.25 -13.94 15.94
C MET A 1 0.94 -15.32 16.01
N LYS A 2 0.91 -16.15 14.95
CA LYS A 2 1.64 -17.45 14.92
C LYS A 2 3.02 -17.37 14.26
N LEU A 3 3.26 -16.43 13.34
CA LEU A 3 4.54 -16.26 12.64
C LEU A 3 5.69 -15.81 13.56
N LEU A 4 5.43 -14.89 14.49
CA LEU A 4 6.43 -14.44 15.48
C LEU A 4 6.93 -15.58 16.38
N GLN A 5 6.11 -16.60 16.63
CA GLN A 5 6.46 -17.76 17.45
C GLN A 5 7.36 -18.76 16.71
N THR A 6 7.53 -18.60 15.40
CA THR A 6 8.35 -19.52 14.60
C THR A 6 9.79 -19.07 14.45
N GLU A 7 10.15 -17.88 14.95
CA GLU A 7 11.47 -17.23 14.81
C GLU A 7 11.96 -17.05 13.36
N ARG A 8 11.14 -17.44 12.38
CA ARG A 8 11.35 -17.37 10.94
C ARG A 8 10.61 -16.20 10.30
N ALA A 9 10.45 -15.11 11.05
CA ALA A 9 9.76 -13.92 10.57
C ALA A 9 10.79 -12.88 10.12
N ILE A 10 10.82 -12.59 8.82
CA ILE A 10 11.53 -11.42 8.30
C ILE A 10 10.50 -10.29 8.17
N LEU A 11 10.70 -9.20 8.92
CA LEU A 11 9.93 -7.98 8.69
C LEU A 11 10.61 -7.19 7.58
N LEU A 12 9.94 -7.07 6.43
CA LEU A 12 10.34 -6.18 5.36
C LEU A 12 9.55 -4.88 5.47
N HIS A 13 10.26 -3.79 5.73
CA HIS A 13 9.69 -2.44 5.66
C HIS A 13 10.31 -1.68 4.50
N SER A 14 9.55 -0.77 3.87
CA SER A 14 10.05 0.07 2.79
C SER A 14 9.63 1.51 2.98
N ALA A 15 10.61 2.40 2.85
CA ALA A 15 10.39 3.83 2.98
C ALA A 15 9.38 4.36 1.95
N THR A 16 9.33 3.74 0.77
CA THR A 16 8.43 4.12 -0.34
C THR A 16 6.95 3.97 0.00
N LYS A 17 6.59 3.08 0.94
CA LYS A 17 5.21 2.84 1.35
C LYS A 17 4.87 3.53 2.67
N GLY A 18 5.76 3.45 3.67
CA GLY A 18 5.52 4.01 5.00
C GLY A 18 5.69 5.53 5.07
N TRP A 19 6.66 6.08 4.34
CA TRP A 19 7.02 7.50 4.36
C TRP A 19 6.81 8.20 3.02
N LEU A 20 6.21 7.50 2.04
CA LEU A 20 5.94 8.00 0.69
C LEU A 20 7.16 8.64 0.00
N THR A 21 8.36 8.17 0.35
CA THR A 21 9.60 8.70 -0.22
C THR A 21 9.93 8.03 -1.56
N PRO A 22 10.46 8.76 -2.55
CA PRO A 22 10.95 8.17 -3.79
C PRO A 22 12.25 7.38 -3.60
N GLN A 23 12.98 7.58 -2.49
CA GLN A 23 14.21 6.87 -2.21
C GLN A 23 13.89 5.41 -1.82
N THR A 24 14.35 4.48 -2.65
CA THR A 24 14.10 3.06 -2.46
C THR A 24 15.19 2.45 -1.60
N PHE A 25 14.89 2.21 -0.33
CA PHE A 25 15.64 1.28 0.51
C PHE A 25 14.69 0.59 1.50
N GLY A 26 15.09 -0.59 1.97
CA GLY A 26 14.32 -1.41 2.88
C GLY A 26 15.07 -1.71 4.16
N VAL A 27 14.34 -2.11 5.19
CA VAL A 27 14.90 -2.62 6.43
C VAL A 27 14.43 -4.06 6.58
N ALA A 28 15.37 -4.98 6.77
CA ALA A 28 15.10 -6.36 7.15
C ALA A 28 15.51 -6.55 8.61
N LEU A 29 14.58 -7.01 9.44
CA LEU A 29 14.87 -7.49 10.79
C LEU A 29 14.83 -9.01 10.76
N VAL A 30 15.92 -9.65 11.18
CA VAL A 30 16.08 -11.11 11.23
C VAL A 30 16.26 -11.57 12.68
N GLY A 31 15.75 -12.76 13.01
CA GLY A 31 15.99 -13.38 14.32
C GLY A 31 17.43 -13.88 14.45
N GLU A 32 17.89 -14.11 15.69
CA GLU A 32 19.27 -14.55 15.99
C GLU A 32 19.65 -15.86 15.29
N ASP A 33 18.69 -16.76 15.06
CA ASP A 33 18.91 -18.05 14.40
C ASP A 33 18.99 -17.97 12.85
N CYS A 34 18.81 -16.78 12.27
CA CYS A 34 18.83 -16.54 10.83
C CYS A 34 20.20 -16.11 10.29
N THR A 35 21.28 -16.59 10.91
CA THR A 35 22.69 -16.24 10.62
C THR A 35 23.12 -16.39 9.15
N GLY A 36 22.42 -17.21 8.37
CA GLY A 36 22.70 -17.41 6.93
C GLY A 36 22.30 -16.23 6.03
N PHE A 37 21.33 -15.41 6.44
CA PHE A 37 20.88 -14.26 5.64
C PHE A 37 21.76 -13.02 5.83
N GLU A 38 22.59 -12.99 6.87
CA GLU A 38 23.45 -11.83 7.12
C GLU A 38 24.37 -11.55 5.95
N THR A 39 24.92 -12.58 5.31
CA THR A 39 25.79 -12.41 4.14
C THR A 39 25.03 -11.77 2.98
N ASP A 40 23.82 -12.26 2.69
CA ASP A 40 22.97 -11.73 1.60
C ASP A 40 22.63 -10.24 1.79
N PHE A 41 22.52 -9.75 3.03
CA PHE A 41 22.24 -8.34 3.33
C PHE A 41 23.49 -7.49 3.60
N ARG A 42 24.65 -8.11 3.86
CA ARG A 42 25.92 -7.40 4.13
C ARG A 42 26.79 -7.21 2.90
N GLU A 43 26.56 -7.97 1.82
CA GLU A 43 27.30 -7.80 0.55
C GLU A 43 27.02 -6.45 -0.12
N ASP A 44 25.85 -5.85 0.12
CA ASP A 44 25.48 -4.50 -0.36
C ASP A 44 25.01 -3.61 0.80
N PRO A 45 25.94 -3.06 1.60
CA PRO A 45 25.57 -2.27 2.77
C PRO A 45 24.93 -0.92 2.35
N PRO A 46 23.95 -0.42 3.13
CA PRO A 46 23.34 0.87 2.83
C PRO A 46 24.36 2.01 2.92
N SER A 47 24.28 2.94 1.97
CA SER A 47 25.06 4.18 1.97
C SER A 47 24.79 5.02 3.22
N ALA A 48 25.75 5.90 3.58
CA ALA A 48 25.58 6.83 4.69
C ALA A 48 24.32 7.70 4.58
N MET A 49 23.96 8.10 3.36
CA MET A 49 22.72 8.83 3.08
C MET A 49 21.47 8.00 3.42
N GLN A 50 21.44 6.72 3.03
CA GLN A 50 20.33 5.82 3.37
C GLN A 50 20.23 5.61 4.89
N LEU A 51 21.35 5.49 5.60
CA LEU A 51 21.37 5.39 7.06
C LEU A 51 20.85 6.67 7.74
N GLN A 52 21.23 7.84 7.25
CA GLN A 52 20.71 9.13 7.75
C GLN A 52 19.21 9.27 7.52
N LEU A 53 18.72 8.88 6.33
CA LEU A 53 17.29 8.85 6.03
C LEU A 53 16.54 7.87 6.93
N ALA A 54 17.07 6.66 7.12
CA ALA A 54 16.50 5.67 8.03
C ALA A 54 16.38 6.22 9.45
N HIS A 55 17.44 6.85 9.95
CA HIS A 55 17.44 7.50 11.25
C HIS A 55 16.36 8.59 11.34
N HIS A 56 16.26 9.47 10.34
CA HIS A 56 15.25 10.52 10.29
C HIS A 56 13.82 9.94 10.32
N PHE A 57 13.55 8.92 9.50
CA PHE A 57 12.26 8.24 9.45
C PHE A 57 11.86 7.59 10.77
N LEU A 58 12.82 6.95 11.45
CA LEU A 58 12.58 6.25 12.71
C LEU A 58 12.61 7.17 13.94
N SER A 59 12.99 8.44 13.80
CA SER A 59 13.04 9.42 14.89
C SER A 59 12.07 10.58 14.68
N ALA A 60 12.43 11.51 13.81
CA ALA A 60 11.72 12.76 13.59
C ALA A 60 10.41 12.59 12.81
N ALA A 61 10.31 11.57 11.96
CA ALA A 61 9.12 11.30 11.16
C ALA A 61 8.44 9.97 11.53
N ALA A 62 8.62 9.48 12.76
CA ALA A 62 8.13 8.16 13.17
C ALA A 62 6.60 8.00 13.11
N ASP A 63 5.86 9.11 13.18
CA ASP A 63 4.40 9.17 13.08
C ASP A 63 3.86 9.14 11.64
N CYS A 64 4.73 9.35 10.64
CA CYS A 64 4.34 9.47 9.25
C CYS A 64 3.56 8.24 8.73
N PRO A 65 3.96 6.98 9.01
CA PRO A 65 3.19 5.82 8.57
C PRO A 65 1.75 5.79 9.10
N ALA A 66 1.52 6.22 10.34
CA ALA A 66 0.18 6.30 10.91
C ALA A 66 -0.65 7.37 10.18
N ARG A 67 -0.05 8.52 9.89
CA ARG A 67 -0.70 9.59 9.10
C ARG A 67 -1.03 9.15 7.68
N VAL A 68 -0.16 8.36 7.04
CA VAL A 68 -0.41 7.77 5.72
C VAL A 68 -1.60 6.81 5.77
N VAL A 69 -1.68 5.96 6.80
CA VAL A 69 -2.82 5.07 7.03
C VAL A 69 -4.13 5.86 7.17
N ASP A 70 -4.14 6.91 7.99
CA ASP A 70 -5.32 7.74 8.20
C ASP A 70 -5.77 8.43 6.90
N ALA A 71 -4.82 8.97 6.14
CA ALA A 71 -5.08 9.60 4.86
C ALA A 71 -5.65 8.60 3.84
N LEU A 72 -5.09 7.40 3.75
CA LEU A 72 -5.60 6.34 2.88
C LEU A 72 -7.01 5.90 3.28
N GLN A 73 -7.29 5.77 4.57
CA GLN A 73 -8.62 5.43 5.06
C GLN A 73 -9.64 6.52 4.73
N ALA A 74 -9.29 7.80 4.93
CA ALA A 74 -10.16 8.91 4.56
C ALA A 74 -10.47 8.90 3.05
N ARG A 75 -9.44 8.62 2.24
CA ARG A 75 -9.59 8.49 0.79
C ARG A 75 -10.46 7.32 0.38
N ALA A 76 -10.30 6.16 1.02
CA ALA A 76 -11.11 4.98 0.78
C ALA A 76 -12.59 5.20 1.13
N ARG A 77 -12.89 5.90 2.23
CA ARG A 77 -14.27 6.30 2.59
C ARG A 77 -14.87 7.20 1.50
N SER A 78 -14.15 8.23 1.07
CA SER A 78 -14.61 9.13 0.01
C SER A 78 -14.83 8.41 -1.33
N LEU A 79 -13.95 7.46 -1.68
CA LEU A 79 -14.14 6.61 -2.86
C LEU A 79 -15.43 5.79 -2.73
N ALA A 80 -15.63 5.10 -1.60
CA ALA A 80 -16.80 4.26 -1.37
C ALA A 80 -18.12 5.04 -1.53
N GLU A 81 -18.20 6.27 -1.05
CA GLU A 81 -19.38 7.14 -1.21
C GLU A 81 -19.68 7.51 -2.67
N ARG A 82 -18.64 7.61 -3.50
CA ARG A 82 -18.72 8.04 -4.91
C ARG A 82 -18.86 6.89 -5.90
N LEU A 83 -18.58 5.66 -5.50
CA LEU A 83 -18.67 4.50 -6.37
C LEU A 83 -20.12 4.28 -6.86
N PRO A 84 -20.33 3.70 -8.05
CA PRO A 84 -21.65 3.25 -8.48
C PRO A 84 -22.25 2.27 -7.46
N GLN A 85 -23.57 2.33 -7.25
CA GLN A 85 -24.25 1.50 -6.25
C GLN A 85 -23.97 0.00 -6.46
N THR A 86 -24.02 -0.46 -7.72
CA THR A 86 -23.71 -1.84 -8.11
C THR A 86 -22.31 -2.30 -7.68
N VAL A 87 -21.35 -1.37 -7.62
CA VAL A 87 -19.99 -1.64 -7.16
C VAL A 87 -19.91 -1.62 -5.62
N ARG A 88 -20.64 -0.72 -4.96
CA ARG A 88 -20.71 -0.66 -3.49
C ARG A 88 -21.36 -1.88 -2.85
N ASP A 89 -22.37 -2.45 -3.50
CA ASP A 89 -23.12 -3.60 -2.98
C ASP A 89 -22.24 -4.85 -2.85
N VAL A 90 -21.10 -4.86 -3.53
CA VAL A 90 -20.01 -5.79 -3.30
C VAL A 90 -19.34 -5.42 -1.97
N ARG A 91 -19.72 -6.11 -0.89
CA ARG A 91 -19.24 -5.93 0.50
C ARG A 91 -17.70 -5.96 0.71
N LEU A 92 -16.93 -6.14 -0.36
CA LEU A 92 -15.47 -6.17 -0.41
C LEU A 92 -14.83 -4.77 -0.46
N VAL A 93 -15.59 -3.71 -0.77
CA VAL A 93 -15.08 -2.32 -0.86
C VAL A 93 -15.32 -1.52 0.43
N ALA A 94 -15.77 -2.16 1.51
CA ALA A 94 -15.99 -1.48 2.79
C ALA A 94 -14.64 -1.24 3.51
N PRO A 95 -14.27 0.02 3.84
CA PRO A 95 -13.03 0.31 4.56
C PRO A 95 -12.92 -0.39 5.92
N ALA A 96 -14.07 -0.69 6.55
CA ALA A 96 -14.13 -1.43 7.80
C ALA A 96 -13.66 -2.90 7.68
N ASN A 97 -13.65 -3.46 6.46
CA ASN A 97 -13.26 -4.85 6.20
C ASN A 97 -11.82 -4.97 5.66
N SER A 98 -11.11 -3.84 5.48
CA SER A 98 -9.76 -3.82 4.92
C SER A 98 -8.69 -3.61 5.99
N ALA A 99 -7.50 -4.18 5.78
CA ALA A 99 -6.35 -3.91 6.63
C ALA A 99 -6.00 -2.40 6.65
N PRO A 100 -5.43 -1.87 7.76
CA PRO A 100 -4.97 -0.49 7.81
C PRO A 100 -3.99 -0.17 6.67
N GLY A 101 -4.17 0.99 6.03
CA GLY A 101 -3.34 1.41 4.89
C GLY A 101 -3.59 0.62 3.61
N CYS A 102 -4.64 -0.20 3.53
CA CYS A 102 -5.01 -0.83 2.28
C CYS A 102 -5.51 0.22 1.28
N TYR A 103 -4.98 0.17 0.06
CA TYR A 103 -5.33 1.07 -1.03
C TYR A 103 -5.77 0.34 -2.32
N LEU A 104 -5.99 -0.98 -2.21
CA LEU A 104 -6.46 -1.86 -3.28
C LEU A 104 -7.70 -2.61 -2.81
N PHE A 105 -8.81 -2.49 -3.54
CA PHE A 105 -10.10 -3.08 -3.16
C PHE A 105 -10.54 -4.07 -4.23
N PRO A 106 -10.60 -5.38 -3.93
CA PRO A 106 -11.02 -6.37 -4.91
C PRO A 106 -12.50 -6.24 -5.23
N VAL A 107 -12.86 -6.39 -6.50
CA VAL A 107 -14.22 -6.35 -7.01
C VAL A 107 -14.48 -7.49 -8.01
N PRO A 108 -15.74 -7.92 -8.19
CA PRO A 108 -16.11 -9.01 -9.08
C PRO A 108 -16.18 -8.59 -10.55
N PHE A 109 -15.89 -7.33 -10.87
CA PHE A 109 -15.88 -6.81 -12.23
C PHE A 109 -14.48 -6.91 -12.82
N SER A 110 -14.38 -7.21 -14.12
CA SER A 110 -13.10 -7.10 -14.83
C SER A 110 -12.65 -5.64 -14.90
N ALA A 111 -11.34 -5.43 -15.07
CA ALA A 111 -10.81 -4.08 -15.29
C ALA A 111 -11.42 -3.41 -16.52
N GLU A 112 -11.72 -4.18 -17.56
CA GLU A 112 -12.38 -3.71 -18.79
C GLU A 112 -13.82 -3.25 -18.53
N GLN A 113 -14.61 -4.04 -17.79
CA GLN A 113 -15.97 -3.64 -17.40
C GLN A 113 -15.96 -2.38 -16.52
N LEU A 114 -15.03 -2.30 -15.56
CA LEU A 114 -14.90 -1.12 -14.70
C LEU A 114 -14.62 0.15 -15.50
N LEU A 115 -13.74 0.06 -16.50
CA LEU A 115 -13.42 1.19 -17.36
C LEU A 115 -14.58 1.55 -18.29
N ASN A 116 -15.14 0.56 -19.01
CA ASN A 116 -16.12 0.80 -20.06
C ASN A 116 -17.49 1.20 -19.49
N ASP A 117 -17.92 0.54 -18.42
CA ASP A 117 -19.29 0.70 -17.90
C ASP A 117 -19.36 1.78 -16.80
N TYR A 118 -18.23 2.04 -16.12
CA TYR A 118 -18.20 2.93 -14.96
C TYR A 118 -17.11 4.01 -15.00
N GLY A 119 -16.24 4.05 -16.01
CA GLY A 119 -15.15 5.01 -16.10
C GLY A 119 -14.10 4.85 -14.99
N LEU A 120 -14.00 3.66 -14.39
CA LEU A 120 -13.12 3.37 -13.27
C LEU A 120 -11.87 2.63 -13.73
N LEU A 121 -10.70 3.20 -13.46
CA LEU A 121 -9.43 2.52 -13.66
C LEU A 121 -9.21 1.46 -12.58
N ALA A 122 -8.82 0.26 -13.01
CA ALA A 122 -8.59 -0.88 -12.15
C ALA A 122 -7.36 -1.67 -12.60
N ILE A 123 -6.76 -2.41 -11.68
CA ILE A 123 -5.69 -3.36 -11.98
C ILE A 123 -6.34 -4.74 -12.24
N PRO A 124 -6.09 -5.38 -13.39
CA PRO A 124 -6.64 -6.71 -13.66
C PRO A 124 -6.01 -7.73 -12.71
N ALA A 125 -6.79 -8.71 -12.26
CA ALA A 125 -6.32 -9.75 -11.34
C ALA A 125 -5.15 -10.59 -11.90
N SER A 126 -5.06 -10.68 -13.23
CA SER A 126 -3.95 -11.33 -13.94
C SER A 126 -2.59 -10.69 -13.64
N ALA A 127 -2.53 -9.39 -13.32
CA ALA A 127 -1.30 -8.72 -12.89
C ALA A 127 -0.77 -9.28 -11.55
N PHE A 128 -1.62 -9.91 -10.75
CA PHE A 128 -1.27 -10.60 -9.51
C PHE A 128 -1.19 -12.13 -9.67
N GLY A 129 -1.28 -12.65 -10.90
CA GLY A 129 -1.31 -14.09 -11.18
C GLY A 129 -2.60 -14.81 -10.73
N ALA A 130 -3.65 -14.06 -10.42
CA ALA A 130 -4.90 -14.62 -9.91
C ALA A 130 -5.93 -14.86 -11.02
N GLY A 131 -6.64 -15.99 -10.95
CA GLY A 131 -7.80 -16.30 -11.80
C GLY A 131 -9.14 -16.36 -11.07
N GLY A 132 -9.15 -16.25 -9.73
CA GLY A 132 -10.35 -16.41 -8.88
C GLY A 132 -11.13 -15.12 -8.60
N TRP A 133 -10.65 -13.97 -9.07
CA TRP A 133 -11.32 -12.67 -8.98
C TRP A 133 -10.93 -11.84 -10.19
N ASN A 134 -11.67 -10.77 -10.49
CA ASN A 134 -11.63 -10.14 -11.82
C ASN A 134 -10.81 -8.83 -11.87
N GLY A 135 -10.72 -8.08 -10.78
CA GLY A 135 -9.88 -6.87 -10.72
C GLY A 135 -10.05 -6.05 -9.45
N SER A 136 -9.16 -5.09 -9.23
CA SER A 136 -9.18 -4.21 -8.04
C SER A 136 -9.30 -2.75 -8.41
N ILE A 137 -10.13 -2.03 -7.67
CA ILE A 137 -10.16 -0.56 -7.68
C ILE A 137 -9.02 -0.07 -6.79
N LEU A 138 -8.29 0.93 -7.28
CA LEU A 138 -7.16 1.54 -6.57
C LEU A 138 -7.55 2.91 -6.03
N THR A 139 -7.05 3.23 -4.84
CA THR A 139 -7.00 4.60 -4.32
C THR A 139 -5.56 5.04 -4.17
N SER A 140 -5.31 6.35 -4.22
CA SER A 140 -3.97 6.92 -4.17
C SER A 140 -3.96 8.25 -3.43
N LEU A 141 -2.84 8.49 -2.72
CA LEU A 141 -2.48 9.79 -2.14
C LEU A 141 -1.64 10.63 -3.10
N SER A 142 -1.34 10.15 -4.31
CA SER A 142 -0.60 10.94 -5.29
C SER A 142 -1.40 12.18 -5.70
N ASP A 143 -0.69 13.30 -5.80
CA ASP A 143 -1.25 14.61 -6.21
C ASP A 143 -1.99 14.55 -7.54
N GLY A 144 -1.59 13.64 -8.45
CA GLY A 144 -2.27 13.43 -9.73
C GLY A 144 -3.73 12.98 -9.60
N PHE A 145 -4.14 12.48 -8.43
CA PHE A 145 -5.52 12.10 -8.14
C PHE A 145 -6.26 13.13 -7.27
N ALA A 146 -5.58 14.16 -6.75
CA ALA A 146 -6.22 15.17 -5.92
C ALA A 146 -7.35 15.89 -6.72
N PRO A 147 -8.45 16.32 -6.05
CA PRO A 147 -9.46 17.12 -6.72
C PRO A 147 -8.79 18.32 -7.37
N GLN A 148 -8.91 18.47 -8.69
CA GLN A 148 -8.49 19.70 -9.34
C GLN A 148 -9.41 20.79 -8.81
N HIS A 149 -8.88 21.66 -7.95
CA HIS A 149 -9.51 22.93 -7.69
C HIS A 149 -9.49 23.68 -9.01
N HIS A 150 -10.56 23.56 -9.79
CA HIS A 150 -10.86 24.55 -10.80
C HIS A 150 -11.00 25.86 -10.05
N ALA A 151 -9.95 26.68 -10.07
CA ALA A 151 -10.04 28.06 -9.69
C ALA A 151 -11.08 28.67 -10.64
N SER A 152 -12.27 28.92 -10.10
CA SER A 152 -13.29 29.71 -10.77
C SER A 152 -12.70 31.09 -11.03
N THR A 153 -12.31 31.35 -12.27
CA THR A 153 -12.09 32.70 -12.79
C THR A 153 -13.41 33.42 -12.97
#